data_AF-A0AA35U4P9-F1
#
_entry.id   AF-A0AA35U4P9-F1
#
_cell.length_a   1.000
_cell.length_b   1.000
_cell.length_c   1.000
_cell.angle_alpha   90.00
_cell.angle_beta   90.00
_cell.angle_gamma   90.00
#
_symmetry.space_group_name_H-M   'P 1'
#
loop_
_entity.id
_entity.type
_entity.pdbx_description
1 polymer ?
#
loop_
_entity_poly.entity_id
_entity_poly.type
_entity_poly.pdbx_seq_one_letter_code
_entity_poly.pdbx_strand_id
1 'polypeptide(L)'
;MSDEKGIKKEDTNWFIKLITLGDRFDPQDFFDRFKKAFVEFLVVFFGVLISFSVERQGESFGDRQDGIENLHNLREEIEKIKLYTLEYSEQIAWVTEMYSKQYSLWEVDNDSIFLERFEDEEGEFFTAPMSLYTQRDPFDPPRVTYDAIKLDGTFRLLDTDVGKKMTDTYDGSDLKYLIENTGKIEESFVNQFVDRIANHWVFDLENVDLEDTSFWVKNRRYIQADKFVKYNLFKRLDLWNNEIAYQLEQYVTVLDESMQLLDSVITEKDEEIEIIWWVIDYK
;
A
#
# COMPACT_ATOMS: atom_id res chain seq x y z
N MET A 1 44.21 8.29 77.09
CA MET A 1 45.30 8.15 76.10
C MET A 1 44.73 7.39 74.94
N SER A 2 44.51 8.07 73.80
CA SER A 2 44.02 7.44 72.58
C SER A 2 45.17 6.70 71.92
N ASP A 3 45.06 5.39 71.79
CA ASP A 3 45.98 4.60 70.97
C ASP A 3 45.86 5.06 69.51
N GLU A 4 46.90 5.72 69.01
CA GLU A 4 46.93 6.21 67.64
C GLU A 4 47.09 5.02 66.67
N LYS A 5 46.02 4.69 65.93
CA LYS A 5 46.04 3.66 64.88
C LYS A 5 46.59 4.21 63.56
N GLY A 6 47.43 3.42 62.88
CA GLY A 6 47.97 3.72 61.55
C GLY A 6 49.50 3.77 61.49
N ILE A 7 50.08 3.47 60.33
CA ILE A 7 51.54 3.48 60.11
C ILE A 7 51.96 4.88 59.68
N LYS A 8 53.01 5.45 60.29
CA LYS A 8 53.53 6.76 59.90
C LYS A 8 54.02 6.71 58.46
N LYS A 9 53.70 7.75 57.68
CA LYS A 9 54.04 7.83 56.25
C LYS A 9 55.54 7.60 56.01
N GLU A 10 56.38 8.09 56.92
CA GLU A 10 57.84 7.97 56.91
C GLU A 10 58.34 6.51 56.83
N ASP A 11 57.64 5.59 57.51
CA ASP A 11 57.99 4.17 57.69
C ASP A 11 57.42 3.24 56.58
N THR A 12 56.80 3.80 55.54
CA THR A 12 56.19 3.03 54.43
C THR A 12 56.98 3.15 53.12
N ASN A 13 56.81 2.16 52.23
CA ASN A 13 57.50 2.11 50.93
C ASN A 13 57.04 3.26 50.00
N TRP A 14 57.86 3.63 49.01
CA TRP A 14 57.65 4.80 48.14
C TRP A 14 56.28 4.80 47.43
N PHE A 15 55.78 3.63 47.03
CA PHE A 15 54.47 3.46 46.41
C PHE A 15 53.32 3.78 47.38
N ILE A 16 53.43 3.34 48.65
CA ILE A 16 52.42 3.61 49.68
C ILE A 16 52.42 5.11 50.05
N LYS A 17 53.59 5.76 50.09
CA LYS A 17 53.69 7.22 50.28
C LYS A 17 52.93 8.02 49.22
N LEU A 18 52.89 7.53 47.98
CA LEU A 18 52.23 8.19 46.84
C LEU A 18 50.70 8.18 46.97
N ILE A 19 50.13 7.11 47.52
CA ILE A 19 48.68 6.90 47.67
C ILE A 19 48.15 7.27 49.07
N THR A 20 49.04 7.65 49.99
CA THR A 20 48.67 8.10 51.36
C THR A 20 48.32 9.59 51.38
N LEU A 21 47.03 9.88 51.58
CA LEU A 21 46.52 11.22 51.85
C LEU A 21 46.62 11.53 53.37
N GLY A 22 47.64 12.28 53.79
CA GLY A 22 47.90 12.67 55.19
C GLY A 22 49.25 12.17 55.74
N ASP A 23 49.45 12.32 57.07
CA ASP A 23 50.71 11.98 57.77
C ASP A 23 50.84 10.49 58.15
N ARG A 24 49.74 9.73 58.09
CA ARG A 24 49.71 8.29 58.40
C ARG A 24 48.88 7.53 57.37
N PHE A 25 49.37 6.37 56.99
CA PHE A 25 48.64 5.41 56.17
C PHE A 25 47.89 4.46 57.09
N ASP A 26 46.57 4.45 56.99
CA ASP A 26 45.72 3.43 57.58
C ASP A 26 45.18 2.52 56.45
N PRO A 27 45.65 1.26 56.36
CA PRO A 27 45.13 0.30 55.40
C PRO A 27 43.63 0.08 55.53
N GLN A 28 43.06 0.19 56.75
CA GLN A 28 41.62 0.00 56.97
C GLN A 28 40.82 1.16 56.38
N ASP A 29 41.20 2.41 56.68
CA ASP A 29 40.54 3.61 56.13
C ASP A 29 40.69 3.71 54.59
N PHE A 30 41.87 3.35 54.06
CA PHE A 30 42.07 3.31 52.61
C PHE A 30 41.17 2.26 51.94
N PHE A 31 41.12 1.03 52.47
CA PHE A 31 40.25 -0.02 51.94
C PHE A 31 38.76 0.33 52.10
N ASP A 32 38.36 0.97 53.19
CA ASP A 32 36.96 1.35 53.40
C ASP A 32 36.52 2.48 52.47
N ARG A 33 37.39 3.47 52.22
CA ARG A 33 37.14 4.51 51.21
C ARG A 33 37.15 3.96 49.79
N PHE A 34 38.07 3.05 49.48
CA PHE A 34 38.11 2.40 48.17
C PHE A 34 36.86 1.55 47.95
N LYS A 35 36.43 0.75 48.94
CA LYS A 35 35.18 -0.01 48.88
C LYS A 35 33.98 0.91 48.68
N LYS A 36 33.91 2.02 49.42
CA LYS A 36 32.81 2.99 49.29
C LYS A 36 32.77 3.62 47.90
N ALA A 37 33.91 4.11 47.40
CA ALA A 37 34.01 4.69 46.06
C ALA A 37 33.75 3.66 44.95
N PHE A 38 34.17 2.41 45.14
CA PHE A 38 33.91 1.31 44.21
C PHE A 38 32.44 0.92 44.19
N VAL A 39 31.77 0.88 45.34
CA VAL A 39 30.31 0.63 45.42
C VAL A 39 29.54 1.79 44.81
N GLU A 40 29.91 3.04 45.10
CA GLU A 40 29.29 4.24 44.48
C GLU A 40 29.50 4.23 42.96
N PHE A 41 30.71 3.88 42.50
CA PHE A 41 31.00 3.68 41.08
C PHE A 41 30.13 2.59 40.47
N LEU A 42 30.01 1.41 41.09
CA LEU A 42 29.15 0.35 40.59
C LEU A 42 27.67 0.77 40.55
N VAL A 43 27.16 1.45 41.58
CA VAL A 43 25.77 1.92 41.61
C VAL A 43 25.49 2.92 40.50
N VAL A 44 26.39 3.88 40.25
CA VAL A 44 26.23 4.86 39.15
C VAL A 44 26.45 4.19 37.78
N PHE A 45 27.47 3.34 37.65
CA PHE A 45 27.79 2.65 36.40
C PHE A 45 26.67 1.68 35.99
N PHE A 46 26.17 0.86 36.92
CA PHE A 46 24.99 0.02 36.67
C PHE A 46 23.72 0.85 36.48
N GLY A 47 23.54 1.95 37.21
CA GLY A 47 22.40 2.85 37.00
C GLY A 47 22.37 3.39 35.56
N VAL A 48 23.50 3.89 35.06
CA VAL A 48 23.64 4.40 33.69
C VAL A 48 23.55 3.28 32.65
N LEU A 49 24.16 2.12 32.89
CA LEU A 49 24.06 0.96 31.98
C LEU A 49 22.64 0.39 31.90
N ILE A 50 21.94 0.29 33.03
CA ILE A 50 20.54 -0.16 33.07
C ILE A 50 19.68 0.87 32.33
N SER A 51 19.88 2.18 32.54
CA SER A 51 19.16 3.21 31.79
C SER A 51 19.36 3.10 30.28
N PHE A 52 20.60 2.98 29.80
CA PHE A 52 20.86 2.82 28.35
C PHE A 52 20.38 1.49 27.79
N SER A 53 20.42 0.41 28.58
CA SER A 53 19.91 -0.90 28.17
C SER A 53 18.38 -0.92 28.08
N VAL A 54 17.69 -0.28 29.03
CA VAL A 54 16.23 -0.12 29.02
C VAL A 54 15.79 0.80 27.89
N GLU A 55 16.55 1.86 27.59
CA GLU A 55 16.26 2.79 26.49
C GLU A 55 16.41 2.10 25.12
N ARG A 56 17.52 1.36 24.88
CA ARG A 56 17.69 0.57 23.63
C ARG A 56 16.67 -0.57 23.48
N GLN A 57 16.27 -1.20 24.59
CA GLN A 57 15.23 -2.25 24.56
C GLN A 57 13.84 -1.66 24.35
N GLY A 58 13.54 -0.50 24.93
CA GLY A 58 12.29 0.22 24.72
C GLY A 58 12.13 0.71 23.28
N GLU A 59 13.20 1.20 22.67
CA GLU A 59 13.25 1.60 21.26
C GLU A 59 13.01 0.40 20.33
N SER A 60 13.72 -0.71 20.53
CA SER A 60 13.54 -1.95 19.75
C SER A 60 12.16 -2.59 19.92
N PHE A 61 11.55 -2.48 21.11
CA PHE A 61 10.20 -3.00 21.37
C PHE A 61 9.12 -2.11 20.72
N GLY A 62 9.32 -0.79 20.73
CA GLY A 62 8.47 0.16 19.99
C GLY A 62 8.50 -0.08 18.48
N ASP A 63 9.69 -0.21 17.91
CA ASP A 63 9.88 -0.51 16.47
C ASP A 63 9.21 -1.83 16.06
N ARG A 64 9.18 -2.83 16.97
CA ARG A 64 8.49 -4.11 16.73
C ARG A 64 6.97 -3.95 16.74
N GLN A 65 6.43 -3.25 17.74
CA GLN A 65 4.98 -3.02 17.84
C GLN A 65 4.46 -2.26 16.61
N ASP A 66 5.18 -1.21 16.19
CA ASP A 66 4.87 -0.41 15.00
C ASP A 66 4.98 -1.26 13.71
N GLY A 67 5.94 -2.17 13.65
CA GLY A 67 6.08 -3.14 12.55
C GLY A 67 4.88 -4.08 12.41
N ILE A 68 4.36 -4.61 13.53
CA ILE A 68 3.17 -5.49 13.54
C ILE A 68 1.92 -4.71 13.15
N GLU A 69 1.73 -3.50 13.66
CA GLU A 69 0.61 -2.63 13.28
C GLU A 69 0.62 -2.31 11.78
N ASN A 70 1.80 -2.03 11.21
CA ASN A 70 1.95 -1.82 9.77
C ASN A 70 1.57 -3.05 8.94
N LEU A 71 1.88 -4.26 9.41
CA LEU A 71 1.47 -5.50 8.73
C LEU A 71 -0.06 -5.65 8.73
N HIS A 72 -0.73 -5.39 9.86
CA HIS A 72 -2.20 -5.39 9.93
C HIS A 72 -2.82 -4.34 9.00
N ASN A 73 -2.30 -3.11 9.02
CA ASN A 73 -2.80 -2.02 8.18
C ASN A 73 -2.64 -2.32 6.69
N LEU A 74 -1.51 -2.92 6.29
CA LEU A 74 -1.31 -3.38 4.91
C LEU A 74 -2.29 -4.48 4.53
N ARG A 75 -2.50 -5.45 5.41
CA ARG A 75 -3.43 -6.56 5.17
C ARG A 75 -4.86 -6.03 4.98
N GLU A 76 -5.30 -5.10 5.83
CA GLU A 76 -6.60 -4.45 5.68
C GLU A 76 -6.73 -3.63 4.39
N GLU A 77 -5.66 -2.93 3.98
CA GLU A 77 -5.67 -2.20 2.72
C GLU A 77 -5.76 -3.14 1.51
N ILE A 78 -5.00 -4.24 1.49
CA ILE A 78 -5.08 -5.25 0.43
C ILE A 78 -6.49 -5.86 0.35
N GLU A 79 -7.15 -6.10 1.48
CA GLU A 79 -8.54 -6.56 1.49
C GLU A 79 -9.48 -5.53 0.84
N LYS A 80 -9.30 -4.23 1.12
CA LYS A 80 -10.07 -3.14 0.48
C LYS A 80 -9.78 -3.07 -1.02
N ILE A 81 -8.52 -3.20 -1.44
CA ILE A 81 -8.14 -3.24 -2.86
C ILE A 81 -8.80 -4.42 -3.55
N LYS A 82 -8.84 -5.59 -2.91
CA LYS A 82 -9.50 -6.79 -3.47
C LYS A 82 -10.99 -6.56 -3.67
N LEU A 83 -11.68 -6.00 -2.68
CA LEU A 83 -13.11 -5.67 -2.79
C LEU A 83 -13.35 -4.67 -3.93
N TYR A 84 -12.58 -3.59 -3.98
CA TYR A 84 -12.61 -2.62 -5.09
C TYR A 84 -12.38 -3.28 -6.45
N THR A 85 -11.42 -4.19 -6.56
CA THR A 85 -11.09 -4.90 -7.81
C THR A 85 -12.24 -5.80 -8.28
N LEU A 86 -12.92 -6.47 -7.34
CA LEU A 86 -14.09 -7.30 -7.65
C LEU A 86 -15.28 -6.45 -8.09
N GLU A 87 -15.58 -5.37 -7.37
CA GLU A 87 -16.64 -4.42 -7.74
C GLU A 87 -16.39 -3.81 -9.12
N TYR A 88 -15.15 -3.39 -9.39
CA TYR A 88 -14.74 -2.88 -10.70
C TYR A 88 -14.89 -3.92 -11.81
N SER A 89 -14.54 -5.18 -11.53
CA SER A 89 -14.70 -6.29 -12.48
C SER A 89 -16.17 -6.53 -12.85
N GLU A 90 -17.08 -6.49 -11.86
CA GLU A 90 -18.52 -6.59 -12.10
C GLU A 90 -19.04 -5.43 -12.96
N GLN A 91 -18.59 -4.20 -12.70
CA GLN A 91 -18.95 -3.03 -13.49
C GLN A 91 -18.44 -3.15 -14.94
N ILE A 92 -17.18 -3.51 -15.14
CA ILE A 92 -16.61 -3.71 -16.48
C ILE A 92 -17.35 -4.82 -17.23
N ALA A 93 -17.70 -5.93 -16.57
CA ALA A 93 -18.46 -7.00 -17.19
C ALA A 93 -19.84 -6.51 -17.68
N TRP A 94 -20.57 -5.75 -16.84
CA TRP A 94 -21.86 -5.17 -17.20
C TRP A 94 -21.76 -4.18 -18.37
N VAL A 95 -20.80 -3.26 -18.32
CA VAL A 95 -20.55 -2.30 -19.41
C VAL A 95 -20.18 -3.02 -20.71
N THR A 96 -19.33 -4.03 -20.62
CA THR A 96 -18.87 -4.82 -21.77
C THR A 96 -20.03 -5.60 -22.39
N GLU A 97 -20.93 -6.16 -21.59
CA GLU A 97 -22.13 -6.84 -22.08
C GLU A 97 -23.06 -5.89 -22.84
N MET A 98 -23.36 -4.71 -22.25
CA MET A 98 -24.17 -3.67 -22.88
C MET A 98 -23.62 -3.27 -24.26
N TYR A 99 -22.32 -2.98 -24.34
CA TYR A 99 -21.68 -2.62 -25.59
C TYR A 99 -21.53 -3.79 -26.57
N SER A 100 -21.34 -5.01 -26.08
CA SER A 100 -21.28 -6.22 -26.92
C SER A 100 -22.63 -6.49 -27.60
N LYS A 101 -23.73 -6.30 -26.85
CA LYS A 101 -25.08 -6.35 -27.39
C LYS A 101 -25.27 -5.29 -28.47
N GLN A 102 -24.91 -4.03 -28.19
CA GLN A 102 -24.98 -2.94 -29.17
C GLN A 102 -24.17 -3.23 -30.44
N TYR A 103 -22.97 -3.80 -30.29
CA TYR A 103 -22.10 -4.18 -31.40
C TYR A 103 -22.68 -5.33 -32.24
N SER A 104 -23.25 -6.36 -31.59
CA SER A 104 -23.86 -7.50 -32.28
C SER A 104 -25.07 -7.11 -33.13
N LEU A 105 -25.79 -6.09 -32.66
CA LEU A 105 -26.98 -5.54 -33.29
C LEU A 105 -26.67 -4.48 -34.37
N TRP A 106 -25.41 -4.09 -34.52
CA TRP A 106 -25.02 -2.92 -35.32
C TRP A 106 -25.48 -2.95 -36.78
N GLU A 107 -25.64 -4.11 -37.39
CA GLU A 107 -26.05 -4.24 -38.81
C GLU A 107 -27.54 -4.57 -38.99
N VAL A 108 -28.30 -4.72 -37.90
CA VAL A 108 -29.71 -5.06 -37.97
C VAL A 108 -30.51 -3.84 -38.45
N ASP A 109 -31.43 -4.05 -39.40
CA ASP A 109 -32.33 -3.00 -39.88
C ASP A 109 -33.55 -2.86 -38.95
N ASN A 110 -33.40 -2.03 -37.91
CA ASN A 110 -34.44 -1.73 -36.93
C ASN A 110 -34.26 -0.30 -36.41
N ASP A 111 -35.30 0.53 -36.46
CA ASP A 111 -35.24 1.95 -36.12
C ASP A 111 -34.76 2.25 -34.69
N SER A 112 -35.01 1.33 -33.75
CA SER A 112 -34.64 1.46 -32.34
C SER A 112 -33.36 0.68 -31.97
N ILE A 113 -32.53 0.30 -32.95
CA ILE A 113 -31.38 -0.61 -32.70
C ILE A 113 -30.30 -0.06 -31.76
N PHE A 114 -30.26 1.26 -31.61
CA PHE A 114 -29.34 1.95 -30.70
C PHE A 114 -29.95 2.22 -29.33
N LEU A 115 -31.20 1.82 -29.10
CA LEU A 115 -31.90 2.02 -27.84
C LEU A 115 -31.93 0.73 -27.03
N GLU A 116 -31.62 0.86 -25.76
CA GLU A 116 -31.75 -0.18 -24.76
C GLU A 116 -32.87 0.19 -23.78
N ARG A 117 -33.69 -0.80 -23.47
CA ARG A 117 -34.81 -0.70 -22.53
C ARG A 117 -34.29 -1.01 -21.12
N PHE A 118 -34.50 -0.07 -20.22
CA PHE A 118 -34.28 -0.22 -18.78
C PHE A 118 -35.62 -0.14 -18.05
N GLU A 119 -35.70 -0.79 -16.90
CA GLU A 119 -36.88 -0.83 -16.05
C GLU A 119 -36.44 -0.53 -14.62
N ASP A 120 -37.03 0.49 -14.02
CA ASP A 120 -36.79 0.90 -12.63
C ASP A 120 -38.12 1.09 -11.86
N GLU A 121 -38.03 1.61 -10.64
CA GLU A 121 -39.21 1.87 -9.80
C GLU A 121 -40.16 2.93 -10.38
N GLU A 122 -39.69 3.80 -11.27
CA GLU A 122 -40.46 4.86 -11.94
C GLU A 122 -41.05 4.41 -13.28
N GLY A 123 -40.57 3.30 -13.83
CA GLY A 123 -41.15 2.60 -14.97
C GLY A 123 -40.11 2.23 -16.03
N GLU A 124 -40.58 2.10 -17.27
CA GLU A 124 -39.70 1.78 -18.39
C GLU A 124 -39.13 3.06 -19.00
N PHE A 125 -37.81 3.09 -19.20
CA PHE A 125 -37.14 4.14 -19.95
C PHE A 125 -36.19 3.56 -20.99
N PHE A 126 -35.89 4.37 -22.01
CA PHE A 126 -34.98 4.01 -23.08
C PHE A 126 -33.76 4.90 -23.00
N THR A 127 -32.57 4.32 -23.14
CA THR A 127 -31.33 5.07 -23.30
C THR A 127 -30.55 4.50 -24.46
N ALA A 128 -29.69 5.30 -25.07
CA ALA A 128 -28.77 4.81 -26.08
C ALA A 128 -27.44 4.45 -25.42
N PRO A 129 -26.98 3.19 -25.41
CA PRO A 129 -25.69 2.83 -24.80
C PRO A 129 -24.52 3.69 -25.29
N MET A 130 -24.54 4.05 -26.58
CA MET A 130 -23.51 4.90 -27.19
C MET A 130 -23.53 6.36 -26.72
N SER A 131 -24.58 6.84 -26.03
CA SER A 131 -24.58 8.15 -25.38
C SER A 131 -23.57 8.20 -24.21
N LEU A 132 -23.33 7.05 -23.59
CA LEU A 132 -22.40 6.88 -22.47
C LEU A 132 -20.97 6.58 -22.95
N TYR A 133 -20.70 6.59 -24.27
CA TYR A 133 -19.41 6.17 -24.81
C TYR A 133 -18.25 7.06 -24.37
N THR A 134 -18.52 8.30 -23.98
CA THR A 134 -17.48 9.21 -23.48
C THR A 134 -17.16 9.01 -22.00
N GLN A 135 -18.00 8.26 -21.28
CA GLN A 135 -17.78 7.97 -19.87
C GLN A 135 -16.63 6.98 -19.70
N ARG A 136 -15.85 7.20 -18.64
CA ARG A 136 -14.70 6.38 -18.26
C ARG A 136 -14.62 6.31 -16.76
N ASP A 137 -14.14 5.18 -16.27
CA ASP A 137 -13.77 4.97 -14.88
C ASP A 137 -12.43 4.23 -14.85
N PRO A 138 -11.29 4.96 -14.93
CA PRO A 138 -9.97 4.33 -14.86
C PRO A 138 -9.77 3.62 -13.52
N PHE A 139 -9.10 2.47 -13.53
CA PHE A 139 -8.80 1.71 -12.32
C PHE A 139 -7.85 2.49 -11.41
N ASP A 140 -8.28 2.78 -10.18
CA ASP A 140 -7.55 3.58 -9.19
C ASP A 140 -7.80 3.06 -7.76
N PRO A 141 -7.15 1.95 -7.37
CA PRO A 141 -7.37 1.34 -6.06
C PRO A 141 -6.77 2.17 -4.92
N PRO A 142 -7.28 2.02 -3.68
CA PRO A 142 -6.72 2.70 -2.51
C PRO A 142 -5.27 2.24 -2.23
N ARG A 143 -4.41 3.19 -1.84
CA ARG A 143 -2.95 3.00 -1.65
C ARG A 143 -2.36 3.85 -0.52
N VAL A 144 -3.22 4.31 0.40
CA VAL A 144 -2.89 5.30 1.43
C VAL A 144 -1.89 4.75 2.44
N THR A 145 -2.12 3.52 2.93
CA THR A 145 -1.26 2.88 3.92
C THR A 145 0.11 2.60 3.33
N TYR A 146 0.17 1.94 2.16
CA TYR A 146 1.43 1.63 1.49
C TYR A 146 2.27 2.89 1.20
N ASP A 147 1.65 3.96 0.70
CA ASP A 147 2.35 5.22 0.44
C ASP A 147 2.87 5.86 1.74
N ALA A 148 2.09 5.81 2.83
CA ALA A 148 2.47 6.37 4.12
C ALA A 148 3.72 5.66 4.70
N ILE A 149 3.70 4.32 4.79
CA ILE A 149 4.81 3.54 5.36
C ILE A 149 6.08 3.59 4.49
N LYS A 150 5.91 3.80 3.18
CA LYS A 150 7.03 3.99 2.25
C LYS A 150 7.67 5.36 2.43
N LEU A 151 6.85 6.39 2.69
CA LEU A 151 7.30 7.76 2.89
C LEU A 151 8.00 7.96 4.23
N ASP A 152 7.44 7.40 5.32
CA ASP A 152 8.02 7.52 6.67
C ASP A 152 9.23 6.59 6.89
N GLY A 153 9.47 5.64 5.97
CA GLY A 153 10.62 4.76 5.96
C GLY A 153 10.45 3.48 6.78
N THR A 154 9.30 3.31 7.44
CA THR A 154 8.96 2.09 8.21
C THR A 154 8.80 0.87 7.31
N PHE A 155 8.60 1.06 5.99
CA PHE A 155 8.64 -0.03 5.01
C PHE A 155 9.94 -0.86 5.06
N ARG A 156 11.05 -0.26 5.50
CA ARG A 156 12.35 -0.95 5.67
C ARG A 156 12.39 -1.90 6.86
N LEU A 157 11.42 -1.78 7.78
CA LEU A 157 11.28 -2.64 8.95
C LEU A 157 10.56 -3.94 8.61
N LEU A 158 9.95 -4.04 7.42
CA LEU A 158 9.35 -5.27 6.94
C LEU A 158 10.42 -6.29 6.58
N ASP A 159 10.14 -7.56 6.84
CA ASP A 159 10.96 -8.67 6.37
C ASP A 159 11.15 -8.59 4.85
N THR A 160 12.33 -8.97 4.37
CA THR A 160 12.73 -8.74 2.97
C THR A 160 11.75 -9.34 1.95
N ASP A 161 11.23 -10.53 2.23
CA ASP A 161 10.26 -11.21 1.36
C ASP A 161 8.89 -10.54 1.39
N VAL A 162 8.45 -10.05 2.56
CA VAL A 162 7.21 -9.28 2.73
C VAL A 162 7.31 -7.95 2.00
N GLY A 163 8.38 -7.18 2.24
CA GLY A 163 8.62 -5.91 1.56
C GLY A 163 8.71 -6.06 0.04
N LYS A 164 9.30 -7.14 -0.45
CA LYS A 164 9.30 -7.44 -1.89
C LYS A 164 7.89 -7.73 -2.41
N LYS A 165 7.13 -8.63 -1.77
CA LYS A 165 5.76 -8.95 -2.21
C LYS A 165 4.87 -7.70 -2.18
N MET A 166 4.94 -6.87 -1.13
CA MET A 166 4.20 -5.61 -1.07
C MET A 166 4.61 -4.66 -2.21
N THR A 167 5.91 -4.54 -2.51
CA THR A 167 6.34 -3.74 -3.65
C THR A 167 5.79 -4.28 -4.96
N ASP A 168 5.81 -5.60 -5.17
CA ASP A 168 5.27 -6.22 -6.38
C ASP A 168 3.73 -6.04 -6.47
N THR A 169 3.01 -6.02 -5.35
CA THR A 169 1.55 -5.84 -5.32
C THR A 169 1.10 -4.40 -5.60
N TYR A 170 1.87 -3.40 -5.15
CA TYR A 170 1.52 -1.98 -5.24
C TYR A 170 2.25 -1.22 -6.35
N ASP A 171 3.45 -1.66 -6.74
CA ASP A 171 4.28 -1.02 -7.78
C ASP A 171 4.60 -1.98 -8.95
N GLY A 172 4.08 -3.21 -8.93
CA GLY A 172 4.37 -4.22 -9.93
C GLY A 172 3.75 -3.98 -11.30
N SER A 173 4.14 -4.82 -12.25
CA SER A 173 3.71 -4.71 -13.64
C SER A 173 2.22 -4.95 -13.82
N ASP A 174 1.63 -5.86 -13.05
CA ASP A 174 0.23 -6.27 -13.24
C ASP A 174 -0.72 -5.09 -12.97
N LEU A 175 -0.55 -4.43 -11.82
CA LEU A 175 -1.28 -3.21 -11.48
C LEU A 175 -0.99 -2.09 -12.48
N LYS A 176 0.27 -1.90 -12.87
CA LYS A 176 0.65 -0.85 -13.81
C LYS A 176 -0.05 -1.01 -15.16
N TYR A 177 -0.10 -2.23 -15.71
CA TYR A 177 -0.77 -2.47 -16.99
C TYR A 177 -2.28 -2.26 -16.87
N LEU A 178 -2.90 -2.69 -15.78
CA LEU A 178 -4.32 -2.46 -15.52
C LEU A 178 -4.66 -0.96 -15.47
N ILE A 179 -3.87 -0.15 -14.76
CA ILE A 179 -4.01 1.32 -14.70
C ILE A 179 -3.78 1.95 -16.09
N GLU A 180 -2.76 1.52 -16.82
CA GLU A 180 -2.45 2.09 -18.14
C GLU A 180 -3.55 1.79 -19.17
N ASN A 181 -4.08 0.57 -19.14
CA ASN A 181 -5.10 0.10 -20.06
C ASN A 181 -6.45 0.79 -19.82
N THR A 182 -6.93 0.82 -18.57
CA THR A 182 -8.17 1.51 -18.18
C THR A 182 -8.03 3.03 -18.20
N GLY A 183 -6.81 3.54 -18.08
CA GLY A 183 -6.48 4.96 -18.20
C GLY A 183 -6.23 5.38 -19.64
N LYS A 184 -4.96 5.42 -20.03
CA LYS A 184 -4.51 6.07 -21.27
C LYS A 184 -4.97 5.37 -22.55
N ILE A 185 -4.98 4.03 -22.55
CA ILE A 185 -5.35 3.27 -23.74
C ILE A 185 -6.84 3.43 -24.02
N GLU A 186 -7.69 3.23 -23.00
CA GLU A 186 -9.12 3.47 -23.12
C GLU A 186 -9.46 4.93 -23.47
N GLU A 187 -8.72 5.91 -22.90
CA GLU A 187 -8.85 7.33 -23.26
C GLU A 187 -8.72 7.56 -24.76
N SER A 188 -7.76 6.87 -25.38
CA SER A 188 -7.48 7.04 -26.80
C SER A 188 -8.67 6.64 -27.67
N PHE A 189 -9.47 5.64 -27.25
CA PHE A 189 -10.67 5.23 -27.97
C PHE A 189 -11.79 6.25 -27.82
N VAL A 190 -11.97 6.79 -26.61
CA VAL A 190 -12.93 7.87 -26.34
C VAL A 190 -12.60 9.12 -27.14
N ASN A 191 -11.34 9.54 -27.14
CA ASN A 191 -10.89 10.72 -27.88
C ASN A 191 -11.11 10.53 -29.39
N GLN A 192 -10.81 9.35 -29.93
CA GLN A 192 -11.09 9.01 -31.33
C GLN A 192 -12.59 9.10 -31.68
N PHE A 193 -13.48 8.67 -30.78
CA PHE A 193 -14.93 8.80 -30.98
C PHE A 193 -15.37 10.27 -30.94
N VAL A 194 -14.90 11.04 -29.97
CA VAL A 194 -15.17 12.49 -29.86
C VAL A 194 -14.67 13.23 -31.11
N ASP A 195 -13.46 12.91 -31.57
CA ASP A 195 -12.88 13.48 -32.79
C ASP A 195 -13.70 13.12 -34.02
N ARG A 196 -14.21 11.88 -34.10
CA ARG A 196 -15.09 11.47 -35.20
C ARG A 196 -16.37 12.28 -35.22
N ILE A 197 -16.97 12.55 -34.06
CA ILE A 197 -18.16 13.39 -33.96
C ILE A 197 -17.85 14.82 -34.39
N ALA A 198 -16.82 15.42 -33.79
CA ALA A 198 -16.47 16.82 -34.00
C ALA A 198 -16.08 17.14 -35.45
N ASN A 199 -15.44 16.19 -36.15
CA ASN A 199 -14.91 16.42 -37.49
C ASN A 199 -15.79 15.85 -38.62
N HIS A 200 -16.81 15.05 -38.32
CA HIS A 200 -17.69 14.47 -39.34
C HIS A 200 -19.16 14.64 -39.00
N TRP A 201 -19.62 14.10 -37.88
CA TRP A 201 -21.05 14.08 -37.56
C TRP A 201 -21.63 15.49 -37.44
N VAL A 202 -20.89 16.43 -36.87
CA VAL A 202 -21.30 17.84 -36.75
C VAL A 202 -21.50 18.53 -38.12
N PHE A 203 -20.78 18.08 -39.16
CA PHE A 203 -20.90 18.65 -40.51
C PHE A 203 -21.96 17.92 -41.36
N ASP A 204 -22.11 16.62 -41.13
CA ASP A 204 -22.97 15.74 -41.93
C ASP A 204 -24.42 15.67 -41.42
N LEU A 205 -24.65 15.94 -40.13
CA LEU A 205 -25.96 15.85 -39.47
C LEU A 205 -26.50 17.24 -39.06
N GLU A 206 -27.83 17.37 -39.03
CA GLU A 206 -28.52 18.64 -38.74
C GLU A 206 -28.30 19.14 -37.30
N ASN A 207 -28.35 18.23 -36.33
CA ASN A 207 -28.03 18.48 -34.92
C ASN A 207 -27.43 17.20 -34.32
N VAL A 208 -26.34 17.33 -33.57
CA VAL A 208 -25.72 16.22 -32.86
C VAL A 208 -25.96 16.41 -31.37
N ASP A 209 -26.84 15.58 -30.83
CA ASP A 209 -27.15 15.50 -29.41
C ASP A 209 -27.12 14.02 -29.02
N LEU A 210 -26.06 13.61 -28.33
CA LEU A 210 -25.89 12.20 -27.95
C LEU A 210 -26.81 11.80 -26.80
N GLU A 211 -27.29 12.76 -26.00
CA GLU A 211 -28.16 12.49 -24.84
C GLU A 211 -29.62 12.33 -25.28
N ASP A 212 -30.01 12.94 -26.40
CA ASP A 212 -31.33 12.77 -26.99
C ASP A 212 -31.48 11.40 -27.67
N THR A 213 -32.36 10.53 -27.14
CA THR A 213 -32.68 9.24 -27.76
C THR A 213 -33.23 9.37 -29.19
N SER A 214 -33.91 10.49 -29.50
CA SER A 214 -34.46 10.76 -30.83
C SER A 214 -33.37 10.95 -31.89
N PHE A 215 -32.21 11.48 -31.50
CA PHE A 215 -31.05 11.63 -32.37
C PHE A 215 -30.58 10.27 -32.92
N TRP A 216 -30.49 9.27 -32.05
CA TRP A 216 -30.04 7.92 -32.41
C TRP A 216 -30.98 7.22 -33.38
N VAL A 217 -32.29 7.39 -33.19
CA VAL A 217 -33.32 6.85 -34.08
C VAL A 217 -33.29 7.56 -35.44
N LYS A 218 -33.30 8.89 -35.45
CA LYS A 218 -33.34 9.71 -36.67
C LYS A 218 -32.10 9.47 -37.56
N ASN A 219 -30.93 9.35 -36.95
CA ASN A 219 -29.65 9.26 -37.67
C ASN A 219 -29.10 7.83 -37.77
N ARG A 220 -29.87 6.83 -37.34
CA ARG A 220 -29.50 5.41 -37.31
C ARG A 220 -28.75 4.92 -38.53
N ARG A 221 -29.29 5.15 -39.74
CA ARG A 221 -28.67 4.66 -41.00
C ARG A 221 -27.30 5.27 -41.24
N TYR A 222 -27.14 6.54 -40.90
CA TYR A 222 -25.85 7.23 -41.01
C TYR A 222 -24.85 6.65 -39.99
N ILE A 223 -25.27 6.47 -38.74
CA ILE A 223 -24.42 5.92 -37.66
C ILE A 223 -24.02 4.47 -37.98
N GLN A 224 -24.95 3.64 -38.45
CA GLN A 224 -24.65 2.26 -38.86
C GLN A 224 -23.64 2.20 -40.02
N ALA A 225 -23.76 3.13 -40.98
CA ALA A 225 -22.82 3.23 -42.09
C ALA A 225 -21.43 3.74 -41.68
N ASP A 226 -21.30 4.31 -40.48
CA ASP A 226 -20.02 4.78 -39.93
C ASP A 226 -19.17 3.59 -39.42
N LYS A 227 -18.42 3.01 -40.36
CA LYS A 227 -17.50 1.91 -40.08
C LYS A 227 -16.40 2.27 -39.07
N PHE A 228 -16.05 3.54 -38.95
CA PHE A 228 -15.04 3.97 -37.99
C PHE A 228 -15.56 3.79 -36.56
N VAL A 229 -16.77 4.28 -36.28
CA VAL A 229 -17.36 4.14 -34.94
C VAL A 229 -17.56 2.68 -34.57
N LYS A 230 -18.03 1.86 -35.51
CA LYS A 230 -18.13 0.41 -35.30
C LYS A 230 -16.77 -0.23 -34.97
N TYR A 231 -15.73 0.12 -35.72
CA TYR A 231 -14.38 -0.41 -35.50
C TYR A 231 -13.78 0.06 -34.16
N ASN A 232 -14.00 1.32 -33.80
CA ASN A 232 -13.57 1.89 -32.52
C ASN A 232 -14.26 1.20 -31.33
N LEU A 233 -15.58 0.94 -31.43
CA LEU A 233 -16.33 0.13 -30.47
C LEU A 233 -15.75 -1.29 -30.37
N PHE A 234 -15.46 -1.96 -31.50
CA PHE A 234 -14.81 -3.26 -31.50
C PHE A 234 -13.47 -3.25 -30.76
N LYS A 235 -12.62 -2.24 -30.98
CA LYS A 235 -11.32 -2.14 -30.31
C LYS A 235 -11.42 -1.91 -28.81
N ARG A 236 -12.41 -1.14 -28.35
CA ARG A 236 -12.67 -0.96 -26.92
C ARG A 236 -13.22 -2.23 -26.28
N LEU A 237 -14.13 -2.94 -26.95
CA LEU A 237 -14.61 -4.26 -26.52
C LEU A 237 -13.50 -5.31 -26.44
N ASP A 238 -12.57 -5.31 -27.39
CA ASP A 238 -11.38 -6.17 -27.41
C ASP A 238 -10.48 -5.90 -26.19
N LEU A 239 -10.22 -4.62 -25.88
CA LEU A 239 -9.47 -4.22 -24.68
C LEU A 239 -10.15 -4.73 -23.40
N TRP A 240 -11.46 -4.52 -23.23
CA TRP A 240 -12.16 -4.93 -22.03
C TRP A 240 -12.20 -6.46 -21.86
N ASN A 241 -12.58 -7.19 -22.92
CA ASN A 241 -12.76 -8.64 -22.84
C ASN A 241 -11.44 -9.41 -22.72
N ASN A 242 -10.40 -8.98 -23.45
CA ASN A 242 -9.19 -9.78 -23.61
C ASN A 242 -8.02 -9.30 -22.75
N GLU A 243 -7.98 -8.01 -22.41
CA GLU A 243 -6.89 -7.45 -21.60
C GLU A 243 -7.35 -7.15 -20.18
N ILE A 244 -8.33 -6.25 -20.00
CA ILE A 244 -8.72 -5.75 -18.68
C ILE A 244 -9.35 -6.86 -17.82
N ALA A 245 -10.28 -7.65 -18.38
CA ALA A 245 -10.91 -8.75 -17.63
C ALA A 245 -9.87 -9.77 -17.11
N TYR A 246 -8.89 -10.11 -17.95
CA TYR A 246 -7.79 -11.00 -17.55
C TYR A 246 -6.89 -10.36 -16.50
N GLN A 247 -6.51 -9.09 -16.68
CA GLN A 247 -5.67 -8.34 -15.74
C GLN A 247 -6.32 -8.23 -14.35
N LEU A 248 -7.64 -8.03 -14.30
CA LEU A 248 -8.38 -8.00 -13.03
C LEU A 248 -8.33 -9.34 -12.31
N GLU A 249 -8.53 -10.47 -13.01
CA GLU A 249 -8.41 -11.81 -12.42
C GLU A 249 -6.99 -12.10 -11.92
N GLN A 250 -5.97 -11.74 -12.71
CA GLN A 250 -4.58 -11.88 -12.28
C GLN A 250 -4.27 -11.01 -11.06
N TYR A 251 -4.76 -9.77 -11.03
CA TYR A 251 -4.52 -8.88 -9.92
C TYR A 251 -5.19 -9.39 -8.64
N VAL A 252 -6.41 -9.93 -8.71
CA VAL A 252 -7.05 -10.62 -7.57
C VAL A 252 -6.19 -11.77 -7.05
N THR A 253 -5.57 -12.56 -7.95
CA THR A 253 -4.66 -13.65 -7.55
C THR A 253 -3.43 -13.11 -6.81
N VAL A 254 -2.84 -12.01 -7.29
CA VAL A 254 -1.70 -11.35 -6.63
C VAL A 254 -2.08 -10.84 -5.25
N LEU A 255 -3.28 -10.26 -5.10
CA LEU A 255 -3.79 -9.78 -3.81
C LEU A 255 -4.01 -10.95 -2.84
N ASP A 256 -4.58 -12.07 -3.30
CA ASP A 256 -4.78 -13.26 -2.47
C ASP A 256 -3.47 -13.86 -1.96
N GLU A 257 -2.46 -13.99 -2.82
CA GLU A 257 -1.13 -14.43 -2.41
C GLU A 257 -0.48 -13.47 -1.41
N SER A 258 -0.71 -12.16 -1.58
CA SER A 258 -0.20 -11.13 -0.67
C SER A 258 -0.86 -11.21 0.70
N MET A 259 -2.17 -11.39 0.75
CA MET A 259 -2.92 -11.59 1.99
C MET A 259 -2.46 -12.86 2.71
N GLN A 260 -2.30 -13.98 1.99
CA GLN A 260 -1.80 -15.22 2.60
C GLN A 260 -0.41 -15.07 3.22
N LEU A 261 0.49 -14.34 2.56
CA LEU A 261 1.80 -14.05 3.10
C LEU A 261 1.70 -13.18 4.36
N LEU A 262 0.91 -12.11 4.32
CA LEU A 262 0.72 -11.22 5.47
C LEU A 262 0.07 -11.95 6.64
N ASP A 263 -1.00 -12.72 6.42
CA ASP A 263 -1.66 -13.50 7.46
C ASP A 263 -0.68 -14.48 8.12
N SER A 264 0.20 -15.12 7.34
CA SER A 264 1.24 -16.02 7.86
C SER A 264 2.25 -15.28 8.73
N VAL A 265 2.75 -14.13 8.27
CA VAL A 265 3.76 -13.35 9.00
C VAL A 265 3.15 -12.73 10.26
N ILE A 266 1.95 -12.17 10.17
CA ILE A 266 1.20 -11.63 11.32
C ILE A 266 1.02 -12.71 12.38
N THR A 267 0.55 -13.91 11.98
CA THR A 267 0.37 -15.04 12.92
C THR A 267 1.68 -15.40 13.63
N GLU A 268 2.79 -15.50 12.89
CA GLU A 268 4.10 -15.77 13.49
C GLU A 268 4.51 -14.66 14.47
N LYS A 269 4.32 -13.39 14.10
CA LYS A 269 4.69 -12.23 14.93
C LYS A 269 3.82 -12.06 16.18
N ASP A 270 2.55 -12.41 16.10
CA ASP A 270 1.60 -12.39 17.22
C ASP A 270 1.85 -13.55 18.20
N GLU A 271 2.29 -14.72 17.69
CA GLU A 271 2.63 -15.89 18.51
C GLU A 271 4.07 -15.84 19.06
N GLU A 272 4.93 -14.97 18.53
CA GLU A 272 6.31 -14.76 18.98
C GLU A 272 6.34 -14.25 20.44
N ILE A 273 6.70 -15.15 21.36
CA ILE A 273 7.07 -14.80 22.73
C ILE A 273 8.53 -14.35 22.75
N GLU A 274 8.74 -13.04 22.75
CA GLU A 274 10.07 -12.47 22.89
C GLU A 274 10.55 -12.57 24.35
N ILE A 275 11.50 -13.47 24.60
CA ILE A 275 12.15 -13.62 25.92
C ILE A 275 13.47 -12.86 25.90
N ILE A 276 13.48 -11.68 26.51
CA ILE A 276 14.68 -10.87 26.69
C ILE A 276 15.56 -11.52 27.78
N TRP A 277 16.77 -11.97 27.43
CA TRP A 277 17.76 -12.46 28.40
C TRP A 277 19.02 -11.58 28.47
N TRP A 278 19.62 -11.54 29.65
CA TRP A 278 20.85 -10.82 29.95
C TRP A 278 22.08 -11.63 29.55
N VAL A 279 23.04 -11.01 28.88
CA VAL A 279 24.41 -11.55 28.75
C VAL A 279 25.34 -10.68 29.59
N ILE A 280 25.86 -11.25 30.68
CA ILE A 280 26.86 -10.61 31.53
C ILE A 280 28.22 -11.19 31.14
N ASP A 281 29.02 -10.42 30.40
CA ASP A 281 30.41 -10.78 30.07
C ASP A 281 31.34 -10.29 31.20
N TYR A 282 31.96 -11.23 31.90
CA TYR A 282 33.01 -10.95 32.89
C TYR A 282 34.37 -11.28 32.26
N LYS A 283 34.95 -10.30 31.56
CA LYS A 283 36.37 -10.33 31.17
C LYS A 283 37.18 -9.39 32.02
#